data_AF-A0A4U1AG99-F1
#
_entry.id   AF-A0A4U1AG99-F1
#
_cell.length_a   1.000
_cell.length_b   1.000
_cell.length_c   1.000
_cell.angle_alpha   90.00
_cell.angle_beta   90.00
_cell.angle_gamma   90.00
#
_symmetry.space_group_name_H-M   'P 1'
#
loop_
_entity.id
_entity.type
_entity.pdbx_description
1 polymer ?
#
loop_
_entity_poly.entity_id
_entity_poly.type
_entity_poly.pdbx_seq_one_letter_code
_entity_poly.pdbx_strand_id
1 'polypeptide(L)' 'MAHTCKSCGAVADDPGHLCNPTVESLSCSYCGATDVAASHVCKEKLAAMKFSCQSCGRVAAEETELCKPAEIS' A
#
# COMPACT_ATOMS: atom_id res chain seq x y z
N MET A 1 -5.26 -10.83 11.14
CA MET A 1 -5.45 -9.91 12.28
C MET A 1 -6.93 -9.60 12.37
N ALA A 2 -7.50 -9.56 13.57
CA ALA A 2 -8.90 -9.18 13.76
C ALA A 2 -9.01 -7.64 13.80
N HIS A 3 -9.84 -7.07 12.95
CA HIS A 3 -10.11 -5.63 12.86
C HIS A 3 -11.36 -5.30 13.65
N THR A 4 -11.39 -4.15 14.32
CA THR A 4 -12.53 -3.73 15.15
C THR A 4 -13.20 -2.50 14.55
N CYS A 5 -14.54 -2.48 14.53
CA CYS A 5 -15.31 -1.32 14.10
C CYS A 5 -15.32 -0.27 15.21
N LYS A 6 -14.86 0.94 14.90
CA LYS A 6 -14.82 2.07 15.83
C LYS A 6 -16.21 2.54 16.26
N SER A 7 -17.22 2.37 15.41
CA SER A 7 -18.58 2.88 15.65
C SER A 7 -19.47 1.94 16.46
N CYS A 8 -19.29 0.62 16.32
CA CYS A 8 -20.17 -0.37 16.96
C CYS A 8 -19.45 -1.49 17.71
N GLY A 9 -18.11 -1.52 17.68
CA GLY A 9 -17.30 -2.52 18.40
C GLY A 9 -17.26 -3.91 17.77
N ALA A 10 -17.91 -4.12 16.62
CA ALA A 10 -17.87 -5.40 15.90
C ALA A 10 -16.45 -5.75 15.48
N VAL A 11 -16.10 -7.05 15.54
CA VAL A 11 -14.76 -7.53 15.17
C VAL A 11 -14.87 -8.44 13.95
N ALA A 12 -14.00 -8.27 12.95
CA ALA A 12 -13.97 -9.09 11.74
C ALA A 12 -12.53 -9.34 11.28
N ASP A 13 -12.30 -10.48 10.64
CA ASP A 13 -10.98 -10.84 10.09
C ASP A 13 -10.55 -9.96 8.90
N ASP A 14 -11.51 -9.27 8.26
CA ASP A 14 -11.27 -8.36 7.16
C ASP A 14 -11.95 -7.00 7.42
N PRO A 15 -11.24 -5.86 7.23
CA PRO A 15 -11.76 -4.54 7.56
C PRO A 15 -12.88 -4.09 6.61
N GLY A 16 -13.02 -4.68 5.43
CA GLY A 16 -14.10 -4.41 4.47
C GLY A 16 -15.47 -4.90 4.95
N HIS A 17 -15.51 -5.79 5.94
CA HIS A 17 -16.76 -6.25 6.55
C HIS A 17 -17.24 -5.38 7.72
N LEU A 18 -16.52 -4.30 8.05
CA LEU A 18 -16.84 -3.42 9.17
C LEU A 18 -17.40 -2.09 8.67
N CYS A 19 -18.41 -1.57 9.36
CA CYS A 19 -19.02 -0.29 8.99
C CYS A 19 -18.06 0.91 9.13
N ASN A 20 -17.09 0.82 10.06
CA ASN A 20 -16.07 1.83 10.31
C ASN A 20 -14.83 1.18 10.94
N PRO A 21 -14.01 0.43 10.17
CA PRO A 21 -12.86 -0.27 10.70
C PRO A 21 -11.84 0.71 11.30
N THR A 22 -11.27 0.40 12.47
CA THR A 22 -10.02 1.01 12.91
C THR A 22 -8.90 0.43 12.05
N VAL A 23 -8.71 0.99 10.87
CA VAL A 23 -7.48 0.79 10.10
C VAL A 23 -6.40 1.64 10.75
N GLU A 24 -5.26 1.03 11.08
CA GLU A 24 -4.08 1.81 11.45
C GLU A 24 -3.76 2.75 10.28
N SER A 25 -3.76 4.03 10.56
CA SER A 25 -3.36 5.03 9.59
C SER A 25 -1.87 4.94 9.36
N LEU A 26 -1.51 4.49 8.15
CA LEU A 26 -0.11 4.43 7.75
C LEU A 26 0.35 5.85 7.39
N SER A 27 1.60 6.15 7.71
CA SER A 27 2.28 7.34 7.23
C SER A 27 3.04 7.01 5.96
N CYS A 28 2.82 7.80 4.90
CA CYS A 28 3.53 7.64 3.64
C CYS A 28 4.89 8.36 3.72
N SER A 29 5.99 7.61 3.73
CA SER A 29 7.34 8.19 3.71
C SER A 29 7.70 8.91 2.40
N TYR A 30 6.92 8.71 1.33
CA TYR A 30 7.15 9.36 0.04
C TYR A 30 6.57 10.77 -0.02
N CYS A 31 5.31 10.97 0.38
CA CYS A 31 4.65 12.28 0.31
C CYS A 31 4.39 12.94 1.67
N GLY A 32 4.80 12.29 2.77
CA GLY A 32 4.62 12.80 4.13
C GLY A 32 3.17 12.76 4.63
N ALA A 33 2.23 12.21 3.86
CA ALA A 33 0.83 12.10 4.28
C ALA A 33 0.70 11.11 5.46
N THR A 34 0.16 11.59 6.57
CA THR A 34 -0.33 10.77 7.67
C THR A 34 -1.80 10.43 7.41
N ASP A 35 -2.24 9.23 7.80
CA ASP A 35 -3.61 8.74 7.51
C ASP A 35 -3.83 8.27 6.07
N VAL A 36 -2.90 7.48 5.55
CA VAL A 36 -3.06 6.82 4.26
C VAL A 36 -3.41 5.34 4.41
N ALA A 37 -4.24 4.82 3.50
CA ALA A 37 -4.51 3.39 3.41
C ALA A 37 -3.25 2.62 2.95
N ALA A 38 -3.17 1.32 3.27
CA ALA A 38 -2.06 0.46 2.80
C ALA A 38 -1.90 0.44 1.27
N SER A 39 -3.01 0.62 0.54
CA SER A 39 -3.04 0.72 -0.93
C SER A 39 -2.74 2.12 -1.46
N HIS A 40 -2.32 3.07 -0.63
CA HIS A 40 -2.01 4.43 -1.06
C HIS A 40 -0.83 4.47 -2.03
N VAL A 41 -1.05 5.12 -3.17
CA VAL A 41 -0.03 5.40 -4.19
C VAL A 41 -0.07 6.90 -4.46
N CYS A 42 0.91 7.63 -3.92
CA CYS A 42 1.12 9.04 -4.23
C CYS A 42 1.95 9.20 -5.51
N LYS A 43 1.94 10.42 -6.06
CA LYS A 43 2.77 10.77 -7.23
C LYS A 43 4.26 10.52 -6.97
N GLU A 44 4.75 10.82 -5.78
CA GLU A 44 6.16 10.60 -5.43
C GLU A 44 6.51 9.11 -5.36
N LYS A 45 5.65 8.28 -4.77
CA LYS A 45 5.82 6.82 -4.76
C LYS A 45 5.78 6.23 -6.17
N LEU A 46 4.90 6.75 -7.03
CA LEU A 46 4.84 6.34 -8.43
C LEU A 46 6.07 6.80 -9.22
N ALA A 47 6.56 8.02 -8.99
CA ALA A 47 7.77 8.53 -9.62
C ALA A 47 9.04 7.84 -9.10
N ALA A 48 9.01 7.31 -7.88
CA ALA A 48 10.08 6.49 -7.34
C ALA A 48 10.14 5.09 -7.97
N MET A 49 9.03 4.59 -8.54
CA MET A 49 9.00 3.29 -9.23
C MET A 49 9.70 3.40 -10.59
N LYS A 50 10.99 3.09 -10.60
CA LYS A 50 11.85 3.15 -11.79
C LYS A 50 11.99 1.81 -12.50
N PHE A 51 11.54 0.72 -11.90
CA PHE A 51 11.74 -0.62 -12.45
C PHE A 51 10.41 -1.35 -12.61
N SER A 52 10.30 -2.11 -13.69
CA SER A 52 9.22 -3.04 -13.97
C SER A 52 9.76 -4.46 -14.14
N CYS A 53 9.01 -5.45 -13.66
CA CYS A 53 9.32 -6.85 -13.82
C CYS A 53 8.88 -7.31 -15.20
N GLN A 54 9.80 -7.61 -16.12
CA GLN A 54 9.43 -8.11 -17.46
C GLN A 54 8.69 -9.46 -17.42
N SER A 55 8.89 -10.25 -16.36
CA SER A 55 8.25 -11.57 -16.24
C SER A 55 6.84 -11.53 -15.66
N CYS A 56 6.51 -10.51 -14.87
CA CYS A 56 5.36 -10.53 -13.98
C CYS A 56 4.59 -9.20 -13.91
N GLY A 57 5.10 -8.13 -14.49
CA GLY A 57 4.45 -6.82 -14.56
C GLY A 57 4.48 -6.00 -13.27
N ARG A 58 5.05 -6.51 -12.17
CA ARG A 58 5.21 -5.75 -10.92
C ARG A 58 6.17 -4.58 -11.12
N VAL A 59 5.89 -3.44 -10.48
CA VAL A 59 6.77 -2.26 -10.46
C VAL A 59 7.37 -2.05 -9.08
N ALA A 60 8.60 -1.54 -9.02
CA ALA A 60 9.32 -1.29 -7.79
C ALA A 60 10.27 -0.08 -7.91
N ALA A 61 10.69 0.43 -6.76
CA ALA A 61 11.66 1.52 -6.70
C ALA A 61 13.09 1.01 -6.88
N GLU A 62 13.36 -0.23 -6.48
CA GLU A 62 14.66 -0.87 -6.61
C GLU A 62 14.58 -2.16 -7.44
N GLU A 63 15.64 -2.46 -8.19
CA GLU A 63 15.71 -3.65 -9.03
C GLU A 63 15.71 -4.96 -8.21
N THR A 64 16.24 -4.91 -6.98
CA THR A 64 16.35 -6.03 -6.04
C THR A 64 15.00 -6.54 -5.53
N GLU A 65 13.95 -5.72 -5.66
CA GLU A 65 12.58 -6.08 -5.29
C GLU A 65 11.86 -6.88 -6.39
N LEU A 66 12.49 -7.11 -7.55
CA LEU A 66 11.88 -7.72 -8.72
C LEU A 66 12.64 -8.97 -9.19
N CYS A 67 11.89 -9.94 -9.74
CA CYS A 67 12.47 -11.19 -10.26
C CYS A 67 13.29 -10.97 -11.55
N LYS A 68 12.82 -10.06 -12.41
CA LYS A 68 13.47 -9.67 -13.69
C LYS A 68 13.28 -8.17 -13.92
N PRO A 69 14.06 -7.33 -13.23
CA PRO A 69 13.94 -5.88 -13.29
C PRO A 69 14.31 -5.35 -14.69
N ALA A 70 13.55 -4.37 -15.15
CA ALA A 70 13.82 -3.55 -16.32
C ALA A 70 13.44 -2.11 -16.03
N GLU A 71 14.33 -1.18 -16.33
CA GLU A 71 14.08 0.24 -16.11
C GLU A 71 12.92 0.75 -16.96
N ILE A 72 12.04 1.51 -16.32
CA ILE A 72 10.95 2.25 -16.93
C ILE A 72 11.51 3.66 -17.16
N SER A 73 12.18 3.87 -18.30
CA SER A 73 12.67 5.21 -18.73
C SER A 73 11.52 6.14 -19.12
#